data_AF-A0A1V8M7U8-F1
#
_entry.id   AF-A0A1V8M7U8-F1
#
_cell.length_a   1.000
_cell.length_b   1.000
_cell.length_c   1.000
_cell.angle_alpha   90.00
_cell.angle_beta   90.00
_cell.angle_gamma   90.00
#
_symmetry.space_group_name_H-M   'P 1'
#
loop_
_entity.id
_entity.type
_entity.pdbx_description
1 polymer ?
#
loop_
_entity_poly.entity_id
_entity_poly.type
_entity_poly.pdbx_seq_one_letter_code
_entity_poly.pdbx_strand_id
1 'polypeptide(L)'
;MNKKNPIRLSTKAMTALRNVYDPSFKIRTKKLEDIQEYSFSILLYWNQIESLIKLLKYYKKIDEEYPDKLNFINRSWGILKNLHQANSNNYIIIFADGKKTSESLWGTRDRIAHASHIVTKEEYNQFKESAIWVFSQLFTNMAETFDLAHNQYLTHKKSKVLASKKINKPMGSV
;
A
#
# COMPACT_ATOMS: atom_id res chain seq x y z
N MET A 1 -35.77 -5.30 3.72
CA MET A 1 -34.36 -5.18 3.29
C MET A 1 -33.64 -4.23 4.23
N ASN A 2 -32.76 -4.73 5.10
CA ASN A 2 -31.94 -3.89 5.97
C ASN A 2 -30.97 -3.06 5.12
N LYS A 3 -31.14 -1.74 5.09
CA LYS A 3 -30.16 -0.81 4.54
C LYS A 3 -28.91 -0.90 5.42
N LYS A 4 -27.91 -1.69 5.02
CA LYS A 4 -26.58 -1.64 5.64
C LYS A 4 -26.07 -0.22 5.43
N ASN A 5 -25.93 0.53 6.53
CA ASN A 5 -25.29 1.84 6.48
C ASN A 5 -23.91 1.68 5.83
N PRO A 6 -23.56 2.49 4.83
CA PRO A 6 -22.25 2.40 4.21
C PRO A 6 -21.20 2.69 5.27
N ILE A 7 -20.38 1.70 5.57
CA ILE A 7 -19.22 1.80 6.46
C ILE A 7 -18.34 2.93 5.92
N ARG A 8 -18.25 4.04 6.66
CA ARG A 8 -17.42 5.18 6.28
C ARG A 8 -15.98 4.90 6.72
N LEU A 9 -15.08 4.75 5.75
CA LEU A 9 -13.65 4.59 6.03
C LEU A 9 -13.10 5.82 6.75
N SER A 10 -12.14 5.59 7.66
CA SER A 10 -11.37 6.69 8.24
C SER A 10 -10.63 7.47 7.15
N THR A 11 -10.37 8.76 7.40
CA THR A 11 -9.61 9.62 6.46
C THR A 11 -8.23 9.02 6.14
N LYS A 12 -7.55 8.43 7.13
CA LYS A 12 -6.26 7.74 6.95
C LYS A 12 -6.38 6.57 5.96
N ALA A 13 -7.35 5.69 6.17
CA ALA A 13 -7.59 4.55 5.27
C ALA A 13 -7.96 5.00 3.85
N MET A 14 -8.78 6.04 3.70
CA MET A 14 -9.14 6.60 2.39
C MET A 14 -7.92 7.17 1.65
N THR A 15 -7.01 7.85 2.36
CA THR A 15 -5.76 8.36 1.77
C THR A 15 -4.81 7.23 1.38
N ALA A 16 -4.61 6.25 2.26
CA ALA A 16 -3.79 5.07 1.95
C ALA A 16 -4.32 4.31 0.74
N LEU A 17 -5.64 4.15 0.64
CA LEU A 17 -6.29 3.53 -0.51
C LEU A 17 -5.96 4.28 -1.81
N ARG A 18 -6.11 5.61 -1.83
CA ARG A 18 -5.77 6.42 -3.01
C ARG A 18 -4.31 6.24 -3.43
N ASN A 19 -3.40 6.21 -2.46
CA ASN A 19 -1.98 6.07 -2.73
C ASN A 19 -1.61 4.69 -3.31
N VAL A 20 -2.28 3.63 -2.87
CA VAL A 20 -2.09 2.25 -3.38
C VAL A 20 -2.58 2.11 -4.81
N TYR A 21 -3.66 2.81 -5.18
CA TYR A 21 -4.20 2.82 -6.55
C TYR A 21 -3.50 3.82 -7.48
N ASP A 22 -2.66 4.71 -6.97
CA ASP A 22 -2.00 5.74 -7.77
C ASP A 22 -0.84 5.14 -8.58
N PRO A 23 -0.96 5.02 -9.93
CA PRO A 23 0.11 4.45 -10.75
C PRO A 23 1.37 5.32 -10.79
N SER A 24 1.32 6.58 -10.32
CA SER A 24 2.47 7.48 -10.32
C SER A 24 3.66 6.94 -9.51
N PHE A 25 3.42 6.03 -8.55
CA PHE A 25 4.51 5.44 -7.77
C PHE A 25 5.50 4.69 -8.67
N LYS A 26 5.01 3.95 -9.69
CA LYS A 26 5.85 3.17 -10.62
C LYS A 26 6.73 4.08 -11.47
N ILE A 27 6.20 5.24 -11.87
CA ILE A 27 6.95 6.26 -12.62
C ILE A 27 8.04 6.84 -11.72
N ARG A 28 7.72 7.15 -10.46
CA ARG A 28 8.69 7.68 -9.49
C ARG A 28 9.81 6.69 -9.16
N THR A 29 9.48 5.42 -8.91
CA THR A 29 10.49 4.37 -8.67
C THR A 29 11.42 4.23 -9.86
N LYS A 30 10.87 4.24 -11.09
CA LYS A 30 11.69 4.16 -12.31
C LYS A 30 12.65 5.34 -12.43
N LYS A 31 12.17 6.57 -12.24
CA LYS A 31 13.03 7.77 -12.29
C LYS A 31 14.18 7.69 -11.28
N LEU A 32 13.92 7.24 -10.06
CA LEU A 32 14.94 7.06 -9.02
C LEU A 32 15.95 5.98 -9.40
N GLU A 33 15.47 4.86 -9.94
CA GLU A 33 16.32 3.78 -10.46
C GLU A 33 17.23 4.26 -11.61
N ASP A 34 16.70 5.06 -12.54
CA ASP A 34 17.46 5.60 -13.68
C ASP A 34 18.61 6.51 -13.24
N ILE A 35 18.46 7.22 -12.11
CA ILE A 35 19.52 8.03 -11.49
C ILE A 35 20.30 7.30 -10.40
N GLN A 36 20.12 5.98 -10.27
CA GLN A 36 20.82 5.11 -9.30
C GLN A 36 20.52 5.42 -7.82
N GLU A 37 19.40 6.10 -7.54
CA GLU A 37 18.89 6.35 -6.18
C GLU A 37 18.11 5.14 -5.65
N TYR A 38 18.81 4.01 -5.53
CA TYR A 38 18.21 2.71 -5.22
C TYR A 38 17.55 2.65 -3.83
N SER A 39 18.17 3.25 -2.81
CA SER A 39 17.61 3.33 -1.46
C SER A 39 16.24 4.00 -1.47
N PHE A 40 16.09 5.14 -2.15
CA PHE A 40 14.81 5.84 -2.23
C PHE A 40 13.79 5.10 -3.10
N SER A 41 14.24 4.50 -4.20
CA SER A 41 13.37 3.68 -5.05
C SER A 41 12.76 2.52 -4.27
N ILE A 42 13.57 1.76 -3.52
CA ILE A 42 13.06 0.60 -2.78
C ILE A 42 12.20 1.00 -1.57
N LEU A 43 12.46 2.16 -0.95
CA LEU A 43 11.57 2.71 0.08
C LEU A 43 10.17 3.00 -0.45
N LEU A 44 10.02 3.43 -1.71
CA LEU A 44 8.69 3.62 -2.30
C LEU A 44 7.94 2.29 -2.43
N TYR A 45 8.61 1.21 -2.83
CA TYR A 45 8.00 -0.12 -2.85
C TYR A 45 7.59 -0.57 -1.46
N TRP A 46 8.46 -0.40 -0.46
CA TRP A 46 8.13 -0.70 0.93
C TRP A 46 6.88 0.06 1.39
N ASN A 47 6.81 1.37 1.15
CA ASN A 47 5.70 2.21 1.57
C ASN A 47 4.36 1.75 0.96
N GLN A 48 4.39 1.27 -0.29
CA GLN A 48 3.23 0.70 -0.96
C GLN A 48 2.80 -0.62 -0.34
N ILE A 49 3.74 -1.52 -0.06
CA ILE A 49 3.50 -2.80 0.64
C ILE A 49 2.93 -2.56 2.05
N GLU A 50 3.53 -1.65 2.82
CA GLU A 50 3.08 -1.30 4.16
C GLU A 50 1.66 -0.73 4.16
N SER A 51 1.37 0.21 3.25
CA SER A 51 0.04 0.82 3.12
C SER A 51 -1.01 -0.24 2.81
N LEU A 52 -0.69 -1.16 1.92
CA LEU A 52 -1.55 -2.24 1.48
C LEU A 52 -1.80 -3.26 2.60
N ILE A 53 -0.78 -3.64 3.36
CA ILE A 53 -0.93 -4.50 4.55
C ILE A 53 -1.86 -3.87 5.60
N LYS A 54 -1.66 -2.58 5.89
CA LYS A 54 -2.50 -1.84 6.84
C LYS A 54 -3.95 -1.77 6.38
N LEU A 55 -4.18 -1.54 5.09
CA LEU A 55 -5.52 -1.57 4.50
C LEU A 55 -6.18 -2.95 4.65
N LEU A 56 -5.48 -4.02 4.27
CA LEU A 56 -6.01 -5.38 4.37
C LEU A 56 -6.33 -5.77 5.82
N LYS A 57 -5.50 -5.32 6.78
CA LYS A 57 -5.76 -5.50 8.21
C LYS A 57 -7.01 -4.73 8.65
N TYR A 58 -7.10 -3.46 8.28
CA TYR A 58 -8.23 -2.57 8.59
C TYR A 58 -9.55 -3.10 8.02
N TYR A 59 -9.57 -3.57 6.77
CA TYR A 59 -10.78 -4.13 6.16
C TYR A 59 -11.26 -5.44 6.78
N LYS A 60 -10.35 -6.28 7.30
CA LYS A 60 -10.75 -7.50 8.02
C LYS A 60 -11.37 -7.22 9.39
N LYS A 61 -11.24 -5.99 9.90
CA LYS A 61 -11.72 -5.56 11.20
C LYS A 61 -12.19 -4.11 11.13
N ILE A 62 -13.30 -3.93 10.41
CA ILE A 62 -13.87 -2.63 10.03
C ILE A 62 -14.12 -1.69 11.23
N ASP A 63 -14.28 -2.24 12.43
CA ASP A 63 -14.54 -1.48 13.66
C ASP A 63 -13.26 -1.12 14.45
N GLU A 64 -12.06 -1.46 13.95
CA GLU A 64 -10.77 -1.06 14.53
C GLU A 64 -10.19 0.16 13.81
N GLU A 65 -9.36 0.95 14.50
CA GLU A 65 -8.66 2.09 13.88
C GLU A 65 -7.65 1.65 12.80
N TYR A 66 -7.39 2.55 11.83
CA TYR A 66 -6.35 2.30 10.82
C TYR A 66 -4.97 2.20 11.51
N PRO A 67 -4.22 1.09 11.32
CA PRO A 67 -3.00 0.88 12.10
C PRO A 67 -1.88 1.88 11.76
N ASP A 68 -1.33 2.55 12.78
CA ASP A 68 -0.15 3.42 12.59
C ASP A 68 1.15 2.61 12.44
N LYS A 69 1.21 1.41 13.03
CA LYS A 69 2.40 0.54 13.04
C LYS A 69 2.06 -0.87 12.53
N LEU A 70 3.09 -1.61 12.13
CA LEU A 70 3.02 -2.98 11.63
C LEU A 70 3.32 -4.05 12.71
N ASN A 71 2.93 -3.81 13.97
CA ASN A 71 3.16 -4.74 15.08
C ASN A 71 2.37 -6.07 14.97
N PHE A 72 1.52 -6.20 13.95
CA PHE A 72 0.70 -7.38 13.68
C PHE A 72 1.25 -8.25 12.53
N ILE A 73 2.37 -7.89 11.91
CA ILE A 73 2.99 -8.73 10.88
C ILE A 73 3.54 -10.00 11.55
N ASN A 74 2.80 -11.09 11.38
CA ASN A 74 3.15 -12.42 11.82
C ASN A 74 2.67 -13.41 10.75
N ARG A 75 3.44 -14.48 10.52
CA ARG A 75 3.06 -15.62 9.68
C ARG A 75 1.72 -16.26 10.05
N SER A 76 1.24 -16.08 11.27
CA SER A 76 -0.08 -16.59 11.69
C SER A 76 -1.26 -15.82 11.07
N TRP A 77 -1.05 -14.60 10.57
CA TRP A 77 -2.09 -13.87 9.87
C TRP A 77 -2.31 -14.44 8.47
N GLY A 78 -3.53 -14.89 8.18
CA GLY A 78 -3.84 -15.68 6.98
C GLY A 78 -3.32 -15.12 5.65
N ILE A 79 -3.32 -13.79 5.45
CA ILE A 79 -2.78 -13.19 4.21
C ILE A 79 -1.27 -13.42 4.10
N LEU A 80 -0.53 -13.19 5.19
CA LEU A 80 0.92 -13.41 5.21
C LEU A 80 1.29 -14.89 5.21
N LYS A 81 0.45 -15.75 5.84
CA LYS A 81 0.58 -17.20 5.74
C LYS A 81 0.52 -17.65 4.29
N ASN A 82 -0.50 -17.18 3.55
CA ASN A 82 -0.70 -17.53 2.15
C ASN A 82 0.46 -17.04 1.27
N LEU A 83 0.97 -15.82 1.52
CA LEU A 83 2.18 -15.32 0.84
C LEU A 83 3.38 -16.24 1.06
N HIS A 84 3.67 -16.58 2.33
CA HIS A 84 4.79 -17.45 2.66
C HIS A 84 4.64 -18.84 2.01
N GLN A 85 3.43 -19.40 1.99
CA GLN A 85 3.16 -20.69 1.35
C GLN A 85 3.29 -20.63 -0.18
N ALA A 86 2.92 -19.51 -0.80
CA ALA A 86 3.03 -19.32 -2.24
C ALA A 86 4.48 -19.13 -2.70
N ASN A 87 5.28 -18.38 -1.95
CA ASN A 87 6.73 -18.23 -2.20
C ASN A 87 7.44 -17.78 -0.91
N SER A 88 8.07 -18.72 -0.22
CA SER A 88 8.77 -18.45 1.04
C SER A 88 9.97 -17.54 0.86
N ASN A 89 10.69 -17.65 -0.26
CA ASN A 89 11.89 -16.85 -0.53
C ASN A 89 11.54 -15.36 -0.65
N ASN A 90 10.57 -15.02 -1.50
CA ASN A 90 10.13 -13.63 -1.67
C ASN A 90 9.54 -13.07 -0.37
N TYR A 91 8.83 -13.90 0.39
CA TYR A 91 8.31 -13.51 1.70
C TYR A 91 9.44 -13.19 2.69
N ILE A 92 10.47 -14.03 2.79
CA ILE A 92 11.62 -13.84 3.68
C ILE A 92 12.41 -12.60 3.28
N ILE A 93 12.66 -12.38 1.98
CA ILE A 93 13.36 -11.20 1.48
C ILE A 93 12.64 -9.91 1.87
N ILE A 94 11.31 -9.91 1.94
CA ILE A 94 10.55 -8.70 2.30
C ILE A 94 10.34 -8.55 3.81
N PHE A 95 9.95 -9.62 4.51
CA PHE A 95 9.49 -9.55 5.90
C PHE A 95 10.41 -10.23 6.92
N ALA A 96 11.42 -10.99 6.48
CA ALA A 96 12.26 -11.85 7.32
C ALA A 96 11.47 -12.55 8.43
N ASP A 97 10.32 -13.12 8.07
CA ASP A 97 9.51 -13.90 8.99
C ASP A 97 8.98 -13.16 10.23
N GLY A 98 8.80 -11.84 10.13
CA GLY A 98 8.41 -11.05 11.29
C GLY A 98 9.59 -10.45 12.04
N LYS A 99 10.83 -10.82 11.68
CA LYS A 99 12.05 -10.35 12.33
C LYS A 99 12.69 -9.27 11.47
N LYS A 100 13.08 -8.15 12.08
CA LYS A 100 13.84 -7.11 11.38
C LYS A 100 15.30 -7.53 11.27
N THR A 101 15.68 -8.05 10.11
CA THR A 101 17.07 -8.40 9.81
C THR A 101 17.61 -7.52 8.68
N SER A 102 18.91 -7.28 8.66
CA SER A 102 19.59 -6.49 7.61
C SER A 102 19.53 -7.12 6.22
N GLU A 103 19.15 -8.40 6.13
CA GLU A 103 19.00 -9.16 4.88
C GLU A 103 17.59 -9.05 4.29
N SER A 104 16.67 -8.37 4.99
CA SER A 104 15.29 -8.17 4.54
C SER A 104 14.98 -6.71 4.29
N LEU A 105 14.06 -6.45 3.37
CA LEU A 105 13.61 -5.09 3.10
C LEU A 105 13.03 -4.42 4.36
N TRP A 106 12.32 -5.16 5.21
CA TRP A 106 11.78 -4.61 6.46
C TRP A 106 12.88 -4.11 7.40
N GLY A 107 13.96 -4.87 7.60
CA GLY A 107 15.08 -4.38 8.43
C GLY A 107 15.90 -3.30 7.73
N THR A 108 16.15 -3.45 6.43
CA THR A 108 16.92 -2.49 5.62
C THR A 108 16.28 -1.12 5.57
N ARG A 109 14.94 -1.04 5.50
CA ARG A 109 14.20 0.23 5.58
C ARG A 109 14.60 1.09 6.77
N ASP A 110 14.67 0.50 7.96
CA ASP A 110 15.01 1.23 9.18
C ASP A 110 16.46 1.75 9.11
N ARG A 111 17.37 0.99 8.47
CA ARG A 111 18.75 1.41 8.23
C ARG A 111 18.86 2.52 7.20
N ILE A 112 18.06 2.50 6.13
CA ILE A 112 18.01 3.60 5.16
C ILE A 112 17.54 4.88 5.87
N ALA A 113 16.46 4.79 6.64
CA ALA A 113 15.84 5.95 7.29
C ALA A 113 16.64 6.54 8.46
N HIS A 114 17.37 5.71 9.21
CA HIS A 114 18.01 6.12 10.47
C HIS A 114 19.53 5.97 10.49
N ALA A 115 20.13 5.23 9.56
CA ALA A 115 21.57 4.96 9.53
C ALA A 115 22.20 5.34 8.17
N SER A 116 21.49 6.11 7.33
CA SER A 116 21.93 6.56 6.01
C SER A 116 22.50 5.44 5.14
N HIS A 117 21.95 4.24 5.28
CA HIS A 117 22.43 3.08 4.53
C HIS A 117 22.12 3.23 3.04
N ILE A 118 23.16 3.08 2.22
CA ILE A 118 23.08 3.10 0.76
C ILE A 118 22.93 1.65 0.29
N VAL A 119 21.82 1.36 -0.37
CA VAL A 119 21.50 0.05 -0.96
C VAL A 119 22.30 -0.10 -2.26
N THR A 120 23.03 -1.20 -2.41
CA THR A 120 23.75 -1.50 -3.65
C THR A 120 22.79 -1.90 -4.77
N LYS A 121 23.27 -1.93 -6.01
CA LYS A 121 22.46 -2.38 -7.15
C LYS A 121 22.02 -3.84 -7.00
N GLU A 122 22.91 -4.67 -6.47
CA GLU A 122 22.67 -6.10 -6.23
C GLU A 122 21.57 -6.30 -5.18
N GLU A 123 21.70 -5.63 -4.04
CA GLU A 123 20.67 -5.63 -2.98
C GLU A 123 19.33 -5.09 -3.52
N TYR A 124 19.37 -3.99 -4.28
CA TYR A 124 18.20 -3.41 -4.91
C TYR A 124 17.46 -4.39 -5.81
N ASN A 125 18.18 -5.10 -6.69
CA ASN A 125 17.57 -6.05 -7.60
C ASN A 125 16.89 -7.20 -6.85
N GLN A 126 17.56 -7.74 -5.81
CA GLN A 126 16.99 -8.77 -4.95
C GLN A 126 15.70 -8.31 -4.26
N PHE A 127 15.70 -7.09 -3.71
CA PHE A 127 14.53 -6.54 -3.05
C PHE A 127 13.42 -6.18 -4.03
N LYS A 128 13.74 -5.59 -5.19
CA LYS A 128 12.78 -5.08 -6.16
C LYS A 128 11.89 -6.19 -6.70
N GLU A 129 12.47 -7.31 -7.14
CA GLU A 129 11.69 -8.43 -7.69
C GLU A 129 10.74 -9.01 -6.65
N SER A 130 11.26 -9.27 -5.45
CA SER A 130 10.47 -9.76 -4.32
C SER A 130 9.37 -8.78 -3.93
N ALA A 131 9.65 -7.47 -3.95
CA ALA A 131 8.69 -6.42 -3.58
C ALA A 131 7.57 -6.29 -4.61
N ILE A 132 7.89 -6.35 -5.90
CA ILE A 132 6.89 -6.36 -6.98
C ILE A 132 5.96 -7.56 -6.82
N TRP A 133 6.53 -8.74 -6.59
CA TRP A 133 5.76 -9.96 -6.38
C TRP A 133 4.85 -9.86 -5.13
N VAL A 134 5.41 -9.47 -3.98
CA VAL A 134 4.64 -9.31 -2.73
C VAL A 134 3.53 -8.28 -2.90
N PHE A 135 3.82 -7.13 -3.50
CA PHE A 135 2.81 -6.10 -3.76
C PHE A 135 1.68 -6.66 -4.63
N SER A 136 2.01 -7.37 -5.72
CA SER A 136 1.00 -7.97 -6.60
C SER A 136 0.10 -8.96 -5.87
N GLN A 137 0.68 -9.85 -5.06
CA GLN A 137 -0.08 -10.85 -4.30
C GLN A 137 -0.93 -10.23 -3.19
N LEU A 138 -0.44 -9.20 -2.51
CA LEU A 138 -1.26 -8.46 -1.55
C LEU A 138 -2.39 -7.69 -2.26
N PHE A 139 -2.12 -7.19 -3.47
CA PHE A 139 -3.09 -6.39 -4.23
C PHE A 139 -4.21 -7.26 -4.81
N THR A 140 -3.96 -8.52 -5.15
CA THR A 140 -5.05 -9.46 -5.52
C THR A 140 -5.98 -9.71 -4.34
N ASN A 141 -5.46 -9.78 -3.11
CA ASN A 141 -6.26 -9.86 -1.89
C ASN A 141 -7.07 -8.57 -1.64
N MET A 142 -6.72 -7.44 -2.27
CA MET A 142 -7.56 -6.24 -2.20
C MET A 142 -8.84 -6.39 -3.02
N ALA A 143 -8.88 -7.19 -4.09
CA ALA A 143 -10.07 -7.35 -4.94
C ALA A 143 -11.28 -7.86 -4.13
N GLU A 144 -11.06 -8.74 -3.15
CA GLU A 144 -12.09 -9.21 -2.23
C GLU A 144 -12.61 -8.10 -1.28
N THR A 145 -11.78 -7.07 -1.02
CA THR A 145 -12.15 -5.84 -0.28
C THR A 145 -12.51 -4.65 -1.19
N PHE A 146 -12.36 -4.81 -2.51
CA PHE A 146 -12.42 -3.75 -3.52
C PHE A 146 -13.84 -3.32 -3.81
N ASP A 147 -14.82 -4.21 -3.74
CA ASP A 147 -16.22 -3.82 -3.96
C ASP A 147 -16.70 -2.76 -2.96
N LEU A 148 -16.18 -2.76 -1.73
CA LEU A 148 -16.47 -1.71 -0.74
C LEU A 148 -15.68 -0.42 -1.00
N ALA A 149 -14.40 -0.54 -1.36
CA ALA A 149 -13.48 0.58 -1.50
C ALA A 149 -13.61 1.33 -2.85
N HIS A 150 -13.80 0.59 -3.93
CA HIS A 150 -13.96 1.09 -5.31
C HIS A 150 -15.30 1.79 -5.49
N ASN A 151 -16.39 1.22 -4.98
CA ASN A 151 -17.70 1.88 -5.00
C ASN A 151 -17.67 3.20 -4.22
N GLN A 152 -16.97 3.26 -3.08
CA GLN A 152 -16.79 4.50 -2.34
C GLN A 152 -15.89 5.51 -3.04
N TYR A 153 -14.78 5.07 -3.66
CA TYR A 153 -13.91 5.93 -4.47
C TYR A 153 -14.65 6.53 -5.68
N LEU A 154 -15.36 5.72 -6.44
CA LEU A 154 -16.17 6.17 -7.58
C LEU A 154 -17.26 7.15 -7.13
N THR A 155 -17.90 6.91 -5.98
CA THR A 155 -18.90 7.82 -5.40
C THR A 155 -18.28 9.16 -5.00
N HIS A 156 -17.08 9.15 -4.40
CA HIS A 156 -16.35 10.38 -4.03
C HIS A 156 -15.79 11.16 -5.23
N LYS A 157 -15.36 10.46 -6.29
CA LYS A 157 -14.90 11.08 -7.53
C LYS A 157 -16.08 11.73 -8.26
N LYS A 158 -17.23 11.05 -8.34
CA LYS A 158 -18.47 11.61 -8.91
C LYS A 158 -18.97 12.82 -8.12
N SER A 159 -18.94 12.80 -6.78
CA SER A 159 -19.39 13.92 -5.96
C SER A 159 -18.51 15.17 -6.11
N LYS A 160 -17.18 15.02 -6.22
CA LYS A 160 -16.27 16.14 -6.50
C LYS A 160 -16.48 16.75 -7.89
N VAL A 161 -16.72 15.92 -8.91
CA VAL A 161 -17.00 16.37 -10.28
C VAL A 161 -18.36 17.07 -10.37
N LEU A 162 -19.36 16.62 -9.61
CA LEU A 162 -20.67 17.29 -9.52
C LEU A 162 -20.59 18.61 -8.76
N ALA A 163 -19.78 18.67 -7.69
CA ALA A 163 -19.54 19.90 -6.94
C ALA A 163 -18.82 20.96 -7.78
N SER A 164 -17.79 20.58 -8.54
CA SER A 164 -17.08 21.51 -9.44
C SER A 164 -17.94 22.00 -10.60
N LYS A 165 -18.88 21.17 -11.10
CA LYS A 165 -19.87 21.60 -12.11
C LYS A 165 -20.94 22.55 -11.56
N LYS A 166 -21.29 22.48 -10.27
CA LYS A 166 -22.23 23.42 -9.63
C LYS A 166 -21.62 24.80 -9.40
N ILE A 167 -20.31 24.87 -9.13
CA ILE A 167 -19.57 26.12 -8.92
C ILE A 167 -19.38 26.88 -10.25
N ASN A 168 -19.33 26.18 -11.37
CA ASN A 168 -19.12 26.76 -12.71
C ASN A 168 -20.42 27.00 -13.52
N LYS A 169 -21.60 27.00 -12.89
CA LYS A 169 -22.79 27.53 -13.57
C LYS A 169 -22.73 29.06 -13.50
N PRO A 170 -22.68 29.79 -14.64
CA PRO A 170 -22.86 31.23 -14.59
C PRO A 170 -24.23 31.51 -13.96
N MET A 171 -24.27 32.40 -12.97
CA MET A 171 -25.54 32.96 -12.51
C MET A 171 -26.22 33.54 -13.74
N GLY A 172 -27.38 32.97 -14.09
CA GLY A 172 -28.18 33.45 -15.20
C GLY A 172 -28.39 34.95 -15.04
N SER A 173 -27.99 35.67 -16.07
CA SER A 173 -28.47 37.00 -16.41
C SER A 173 -29.99 37.02 -16.28
N VAL A 174 -30.48 37.88 -15.38
CA VAL A 174 -31.88 38.30 -15.26
C VAL A 174 -32.27 39.06 -16.52
#